data_AF-A0A352ABR8-F1
#
_entry.id   AF-A0A352ABR8-F1
#
_cell.length_a   1.000
_cell.length_b   1.000
_cell.length_c   1.000
_cell.angle_alpha   90.00
_cell.angle_beta   90.00
_cell.angle_gamma   90.00
#
_symmetry.space_group_name_H-M   'P 1'
#
loop_
_entity.id
_entity.type
_entity.pdbx_description
1 polymer ?
#
loop_
_entity_poly.entity_id
_entity_poly.type
_entity_poly.pdbx_seq_one_letter_code
_entity_poly.pdbx_strand_id
1 'polypeptide(L)'
;MNKAEYWILRRALKHEESLRDVAYECGLALAEVAVAANRLFQNGDILARVIDGDKDLENSPNVVLTMSEIQAYLDGKLRASYALTSQGGARWEAIAQAEWNRYFVWYCNDSKVVKGELFECELIGSERQLIEEIIRIDCYLPGHSIHIQETEIWEVLEPWQPTYWKTLPKAYRVCYQARDRVPHICKETPPDLFEAYKQAEKWYLEIQQWYTDPKFEDELSSPNNYTVTNTNYYAPTPETSSERAKYLILDYAVMRDRDFGDFGIVALDCNLSHTETLTAANSLFQNGDILAQMYCEGTQVSDVVMTIPEIQANLDGKLQVYYYLTAQGGRRWEVMVQPNWYQYYRYVCKDYKPDKIPEYEIEITSYSQQLIEKLLSVSSYVFSEIPIPGTESWDEIEPWQATYWKTLPLAYKVCYRARQNNYFINANTSPEWEAARSQAYEWFSGIQQWYTEPQFE
;
A
#
# COMPACT_ATOMS: atom_id res chain seq x y z
N MET A 1 -12.78 3.93 29.75
CA MET A 1 -11.90 4.53 28.72
C MET A 1 -12.77 4.88 27.53
N ASN A 2 -12.62 6.06 26.95
CA ASN A 2 -13.40 6.39 25.76
C ASN A 2 -12.75 5.78 24.50
N LYS A 3 -13.47 5.83 23.37
CA LYS A 3 -13.04 5.28 22.08
C LYS A 3 -11.70 5.86 21.64
N ALA A 4 -11.55 7.18 21.66
CA ALA A 4 -10.30 7.83 21.24
C ALA A 4 -9.08 7.43 22.10
N GLU A 5 -9.21 7.41 23.43
CA GLU A 5 -8.13 6.95 24.32
C GLU A 5 -7.73 5.51 24.00
N TYR A 6 -8.69 4.64 23.69
CA TYR A 6 -8.40 3.26 23.31
C TYR A 6 -7.62 3.14 22.00
N TRP A 7 -8.03 3.84 20.95
CA TRP A 7 -7.35 3.79 19.66
C TRP A 7 -5.94 4.40 19.72
N ILE A 8 -5.76 5.47 20.49
CA ILE A 8 -4.42 6.03 20.74
C ILE A 8 -3.51 4.96 21.38
N LEU A 9 -3.99 4.26 22.42
CA LEU A 9 -3.15 3.23 23.05
C LEU A 9 -2.92 2.02 22.12
N ARG A 10 -3.96 1.57 21.41
CA ARG A 10 -3.89 0.39 20.53
C ARG A 10 -2.94 0.57 19.35
N ARG A 11 -2.87 1.77 18.77
CA ARG A 11 -1.95 2.03 17.64
C ARG A 11 -0.49 1.88 18.05
N ALA A 12 -0.12 2.44 19.21
CA ALA A 12 1.27 2.44 19.66
C ALA A 12 1.74 1.12 20.31
N LEU A 13 1.07 -0.02 20.08
CA LEU A 13 1.42 -1.27 20.78
C LEU A 13 2.80 -1.79 20.43
N LYS A 14 3.18 -1.73 19.15
CA LYS A 14 4.42 -2.35 18.62
C LYS A 14 5.50 -1.34 18.29
N HIS A 15 5.13 -0.13 17.89
CA HIS A 15 6.05 0.93 17.49
C HIS A 15 5.52 2.31 17.92
N GLU A 16 6.36 3.33 17.78
CA GLU A 16 5.95 4.71 17.95
C GLU A 16 5.00 5.11 16.81
N GLU A 17 4.02 5.96 17.09
CA GLU A 17 2.90 6.22 16.19
C GLU A 17 2.58 7.71 16.04
N SER A 18 1.71 7.99 15.05
CA SER A 18 1.24 9.34 14.75
C SER A 18 -0.15 9.60 15.34
N LEU A 19 -0.33 10.65 16.15
CA LEU A 19 -1.67 11.03 16.63
C LEU A 19 -2.60 11.43 15.47
N ARG A 20 -2.02 11.96 14.40
CA ARG A 20 -2.75 12.30 13.18
C ARG A 20 -3.24 11.03 12.47
N ASP A 21 -2.42 9.99 12.44
CA ASP A 21 -2.76 8.72 11.80
C ASP A 21 -3.84 8.00 12.62
N VAL A 22 -3.78 8.09 13.96
CA VAL A 22 -4.88 7.63 14.83
C VAL A 22 -6.19 8.35 14.49
N ALA A 23 -6.17 9.68 14.37
CA ALA A 23 -7.37 10.45 14.03
C ALA A 23 -7.94 10.03 12.67
N TYR A 24 -7.07 9.89 11.68
CA TYR A 24 -7.40 9.54 10.31
C TYR A 24 -7.91 8.10 10.18
N GLU A 25 -7.09 7.12 10.56
CA GLU A 25 -7.37 5.71 10.36
C GLU A 25 -8.48 5.16 11.25
N CYS A 26 -8.82 5.84 12.35
CA CYS A 26 -9.90 5.45 13.26
C CYS A 26 -11.13 6.38 13.17
N GLY A 27 -11.09 7.40 12.31
CA GLY A 27 -12.24 8.27 12.05
C GLY A 27 -12.64 9.16 13.19
N LEU A 28 -11.67 9.60 13.98
CA LEU A 28 -11.90 10.39 15.16
C LEU A 28 -11.71 11.87 14.81
N ALA A 29 -12.57 12.73 15.36
CA ALA A 29 -12.38 14.17 15.19
C ALA A 29 -11.05 14.61 15.83
N LEU A 30 -10.30 15.50 15.18
CA LEU A 30 -9.02 15.99 15.71
C LEU A 30 -9.15 16.56 17.13
N ALA A 31 -10.25 17.26 17.43
CA ALA A 31 -10.53 17.77 18.77
C ALA A 31 -10.75 16.65 19.80
N GLU A 32 -11.38 15.54 19.41
CA GLU A 32 -11.57 14.37 20.27
C GLU A 32 -10.22 13.71 20.58
N VAL A 33 -9.39 13.51 19.55
CA VAL A 33 -8.03 12.96 19.70
C VAL A 33 -7.16 13.88 20.56
N ALA A 34 -7.23 15.20 20.37
CA ALA A 34 -6.48 16.15 21.18
C ALA A 34 -6.82 16.04 22.67
N VAL A 35 -8.11 15.99 23.01
CA VAL A 35 -8.58 15.86 24.40
C VAL A 35 -8.18 14.51 25.00
N ALA A 36 -8.34 13.42 24.25
CA ALA A 36 -7.95 12.07 24.68
C ALA A 36 -6.43 11.97 24.89
N ALA A 37 -5.64 12.40 23.90
CA ALA A 37 -4.18 12.42 23.99
C ALA A 37 -3.71 13.25 25.18
N ASN A 38 -4.27 14.44 25.40
CA ASN A 38 -3.90 15.28 26.55
C ASN A 38 -4.11 14.55 27.87
N ARG A 39 -5.22 13.82 28.04
CA ARG A 39 -5.44 13.01 29.26
C ARG A 39 -4.40 11.90 29.39
N LEU A 40 -4.11 11.18 28.31
CA LEU A 40 -3.13 10.10 28.32
C LEU A 40 -1.72 10.61 28.63
N PHE A 41 -1.32 11.76 28.09
CA PHE A 41 -0.06 12.44 28.42
C PHE A 41 0.00 12.84 29.90
N GLN A 42 -1.03 13.50 30.41
CA GLN A 42 -1.08 13.95 31.81
C GLN A 42 -1.11 12.79 32.81
N ASN A 43 -1.71 11.67 32.42
CA ASN A 43 -1.72 10.46 33.24
C ASN A 43 -0.39 9.68 33.16
N GLY A 44 0.51 10.02 32.23
CA GLY A 44 1.73 9.26 31.99
C GLY A 44 1.49 7.94 31.26
N ASP A 45 0.36 7.78 30.57
CA ASP A 45 0.05 6.60 29.75
C ASP A 45 0.85 6.59 28.44
N ILE A 46 1.14 7.78 27.89
CA ILE A 46 1.95 7.95 26.68
C ILE A 46 3.00 9.05 26.86
N LEU A 47 4.07 8.95 26.09
CA LEU A 47 5.12 9.97 25.94
C LEU A 47 5.34 10.26 24.46
N ALA A 48 5.82 11.46 24.15
CA ALA A 48 6.10 11.87 22.78
C ALA A 48 7.60 12.05 22.56
N ARG A 49 8.04 11.82 21.34
CA ARG A 49 9.37 12.16 20.86
C ARG A 49 9.22 13.24 19.80
N VAL A 50 9.75 14.43 20.08
CA VAL A 50 9.71 15.56 19.14
C VAL A 50 10.89 15.48 18.20
N ILE A 51 10.64 15.60 16.90
CA ILE A 51 11.62 15.46 15.82
C ILE A 51 12.04 16.86 15.38
N ASP A 52 13.22 17.29 15.81
CA ASP A 52 13.81 18.61 15.48
C ASP A 52 14.89 18.47 14.39
N GLY A 53 14.49 18.65 13.13
CA GLY A 53 15.40 18.64 11.96
C GLY A 53 16.01 17.28 11.62
N ASP A 54 17.24 17.29 11.07
CA ASP A 54 18.03 16.11 10.66
C ASP A 54 18.69 15.36 11.83
N LYS A 55 18.30 15.64 13.08
CA LYS A 55 18.89 14.95 14.23
C LYS A 55 18.38 13.52 14.34
N ASP A 56 19.29 12.62 14.69
CA ASP A 56 18.99 11.20 14.93
C ASP A 56 17.83 11.05 15.90
N LEU A 57 16.79 10.35 15.43
CA LEU A 57 15.59 10.03 16.21
C LEU A 57 15.95 9.38 17.55
N GLU A 58 16.98 8.53 17.58
CA GLU A 58 17.34 7.72 18.75
C GLU A 58 17.65 8.53 20.01
N ASN A 59 18.17 9.77 19.88
CA ASN A 59 18.64 10.57 21.02
C ASN A 59 17.66 11.65 21.50
N SER A 60 16.49 11.77 20.88
CA SER A 60 15.51 12.79 21.27
C SER A 60 14.81 12.38 22.58
N PRO A 61 14.73 13.27 23.60
CA PRO A 61 14.15 12.92 24.88
C PRO A 61 12.63 12.71 24.76
N ASN A 62 12.11 11.78 25.55
CA ASN A 62 10.67 11.60 25.73
C ASN A 62 10.10 12.78 26.53
N VAL A 63 9.03 13.39 26.02
CA VAL A 63 8.38 14.56 26.61
C VAL A 63 6.88 14.34 26.77
N VAL A 64 6.28 15.08 27.70
CA VAL A 64 4.83 15.18 27.85
C VAL A 64 4.38 16.41 27.08
N LEU A 65 3.57 16.23 26.03
CA LEU A 65 3.08 17.36 25.24
C LEU A 65 1.98 18.11 26.00
N THR A 66 2.06 19.43 25.95
CA THR A 66 0.97 20.33 26.36
C THR A 66 -0.17 20.30 25.34
N MET A 67 -1.37 20.74 25.72
CA MET A 67 -2.52 20.80 24.79
C MET A 67 -2.21 21.61 23.52
N SER A 68 -1.47 22.72 23.63
CA SER A 68 -1.05 23.52 22.47
C SER A 68 -0.10 22.77 21.54
N GLU A 69 0.81 21.97 22.09
CA GLU A 69 1.75 21.15 21.29
C GLU A 69 1.04 19.96 20.66
N ILE A 70 0.07 19.35 21.35
CA ILE A 70 -0.80 18.32 20.79
C ILE A 70 -1.58 18.87 19.60
N GLN A 71 -2.14 20.08 19.72
CA GLN A 71 -2.82 20.72 18.59
C GLN A 71 -1.85 21.03 17.45
N ALA A 72 -0.66 21.55 17.75
CA ALA A 72 0.37 21.81 16.74
C ALA A 72 0.80 20.52 16.04
N TYR A 73 0.87 19.40 16.75
CA TYR A 73 1.16 18.08 16.21
C TYR A 73 0.06 17.60 15.27
N LEU A 74 -1.20 17.65 15.71
CA LEU A 74 -2.35 17.27 14.88
C LEU A 74 -2.50 18.16 13.63
N ASP A 75 -2.13 19.45 13.72
CA ASP A 75 -2.08 20.39 12.60
C ASP A 75 -0.88 20.18 11.66
N GLY A 76 0.04 19.26 11.98
CA GLY A 76 1.27 19.03 11.21
C GLY A 76 2.35 20.11 11.38
N LYS A 77 2.19 21.02 12.34
CA LYS A 77 3.16 22.09 12.66
C LYS A 77 4.26 21.62 13.61
N LEU A 78 4.02 20.54 14.35
CA LEU A 78 4.99 19.87 15.20
C LEU A 78 5.19 18.44 14.70
N ARG A 79 6.41 18.11 14.28
CA ARG A 79 6.75 16.74 13.91
C ARG A 79 7.10 15.97 15.18
N ALA A 80 6.26 15.00 15.53
CA ALA A 80 6.47 14.15 16.69
C ALA A 80 5.97 12.74 16.40
N SER A 81 6.41 11.77 17.20
CA SER A 81 5.80 10.45 17.36
C SER A 81 5.38 10.30 18.82
N TYR A 82 4.47 9.37 19.12
CA TYR A 82 4.15 9.02 20.51
C TYR A 82 4.30 7.51 20.74
N ALA A 83 4.60 7.16 21.98
CA ALA A 83 4.82 5.79 22.44
C ALA A 83 4.12 5.56 23.77
N LEU A 84 3.71 4.32 24.02
CA LEU A 84 3.18 3.84 25.29
C LEU A 84 4.26 3.85 26.38
N THR A 85 3.88 4.24 27.58
CA THR A 85 4.64 3.84 28.76
C THR A 85 4.22 2.43 29.19
N SER A 86 4.95 1.80 30.10
CA SER A 86 4.48 0.55 30.73
C SER A 86 3.12 0.71 31.41
N GLN A 87 2.79 1.91 31.89
CA GLN A 87 1.47 2.20 32.47
C GLN A 87 0.38 2.23 31.40
N GLY A 88 0.59 2.96 30.30
CA GLY A 88 -0.40 3.02 29.21
C GLY A 88 -0.62 1.68 28.54
N GLY A 89 0.46 0.89 28.38
CA GLY A 89 0.35 -0.49 27.92
C GLY A 89 -0.44 -1.38 28.86
N ALA A 90 -0.18 -1.35 30.18
CA ALA A 90 -0.97 -2.08 31.17
C ALA A 90 -2.45 -1.66 31.17
N ARG A 91 -2.72 -0.37 30.97
CA ARG A 91 -4.08 0.17 30.84
C ARG A 91 -4.78 -0.35 29.59
N TRP A 92 -4.08 -0.44 28.46
CA TRP A 92 -4.61 -1.08 27.25
C TRP A 92 -4.89 -2.56 27.47
N GLU A 93 -3.95 -3.31 28.06
CA GLU A 93 -4.11 -4.76 28.31
C GLU A 93 -5.37 -5.09 29.12
N ALA A 94 -5.63 -4.30 30.17
CA ALA A 94 -6.78 -4.48 31.04
C ALA A 94 -8.12 -4.36 30.31
N ILE A 95 -8.15 -3.57 29.23
CA ILE A 95 -9.36 -3.29 28.45
C ILE A 95 -9.47 -4.20 27.24
N ALA A 96 -8.34 -4.46 26.57
CA ALA A 96 -8.27 -5.32 25.40
C ALA A 96 -8.29 -6.81 25.74
N GLN A 97 -8.22 -7.18 27.02
CA GLN A 97 -8.15 -8.57 27.47
C GLN A 97 -7.05 -9.35 26.74
N ALA A 98 -5.85 -8.77 26.70
CA ALA A 98 -4.72 -9.33 25.96
C ALA A 98 -4.32 -10.72 26.48
N GLU A 99 -4.34 -11.71 25.60
CA GLU A 99 -3.92 -13.09 25.81
C GLU A 99 -2.49 -13.27 25.29
N TRP A 100 -1.51 -12.81 26.07
CA TRP A 100 -0.09 -12.87 25.69
C TRP A 100 0.41 -14.28 25.33
N ASN A 101 -0.23 -15.33 25.85
CA ASN A 101 0.06 -16.72 25.49
C ASN A 101 -0.20 -17.06 24.01
N ARG A 102 -0.95 -16.20 23.31
CA ARG A 102 -1.23 -16.31 21.87
C ARG A 102 -0.41 -15.33 21.05
N TYR A 103 0.30 -14.41 21.69
CA TYR A 103 1.16 -13.46 20.99
C TYR A 103 2.43 -14.17 20.50
N PHE A 104 2.71 -13.99 19.22
CA PHE A 104 3.96 -14.42 18.60
C PHE A 104 4.44 -13.35 17.62
N VAL A 105 5.72 -13.42 17.30
CA VAL A 105 6.34 -12.61 16.25
C VAL A 105 7.03 -13.55 15.29
N TRP A 106 6.76 -13.37 14.00
CA TRP A 106 7.28 -14.19 12.93
C TRP A 106 8.05 -13.32 11.95
N TYR A 107 9.31 -13.65 11.75
CA TYR A 107 10.20 -13.01 10.80
C TYR A 107 10.70 -14.04 9.81
N CYS A 108 10.63 -13.72 8.52
CA CYS A 108 11.29 -14.49 7.47
C CYS A 108 12.27 -13.54 6.79
N ASN A 109 13.52 -13.96 6.67
CA ASN A 109 14.49 -13.15 5.92
C ASN A 109 14.26 -13.35 4.42
N ASP A 110 13.23 -12.68 3.88
CA ASP A 110 12.94 -12.61 2.44
C ASP A 110 13.89 -11.64 1.71
N SER A 111 15.03 -11.27 2.34
CA SER A 111 16.13 -10.74 1.54
C SER A 111 16.59 -11.88 0.65
N LYS A 112 16.14 -11.84 -0.60
CA LYS A 112 16.44 -12.78 -1.68
C LYS A 112 17.94 -13.00 -1.77
N VAL A 113 18.48 -13.90 -0.96
CA VAL A 113 19.86 -14.34 -1.09
C VAL A 113 19.87 -15.18 -2.36
N VAL A 114 20.37 -14.54 -3.40
CA VAL A 114 20.46 -14.87 -4.84
C VAL A 114 21.02 -16.27 -5.18
N LYS A 115 21.06 -17.26 -4.27
CA LYS A 115 21.63 -18.58 -4.55
C LYS A 115 21.12 -19.75 -3.68
N GLY A 116 20.17 -19.55 -2.76
CA GLY A 116 19.67 -20.63 -1.89
C GLY A 116 18.22 -21.01 -2.18
N GLU A 117 17.93 -22.31 -2.36
CA GLU A 117 16.55 -22.83 -2.28
C GLU A 117 15.95 -22.66 -0.89
N LEU A 118 16.77 -22.33 0.12
CA LEU A 118 16.38 -22.21 1.52
C LEU A 118 16.59 -20.77 2.02
N PHE A 119 15.69 -20.30 2.87
CA PHE A 119 15.77 -19.07 3.65
C PHE A 119 15.58 -19.35 5.14
N GLU A 120 16.01 -18.41 5.98
CA GLU A 120 15.90 -18.51 7.43
C GLU A 120 14.62 -17.84 7.93
N CYS A 121 13.91 -18.55 8.80
CA CYS A 121 12.74 -18.09 9.52
C CYS A 121 13.05 -18.02 11.02
N GLU A 122 12.47 -17.04 11.69
CA GLU A 122 12.52 -16.89 13.13
C GLU A 122 11.10 -16.70 13.67
N LEU A 123 10.74 -17.52 14.67
CA LEU A 123 9.46 -17.43 15.34
C LEU A 123 9.69 -17.33 16.86
N ILE A 124 9.09 -16.33 17.49
CA ILE A 124 9.21 -16.06 18.92
C ILE A 124 7.82 -15.97 19.54
N GLY A 125 7.59 -16.68 20.63
CA GLY A 125 6.31 -16.67 21.34
C GLY A 125 6.46 -17.14 22.78
N SER A 126 5.50 -16.82 23.65
CA SER A 126 5.59 -17.21 25.06
C SER A 126 5.29 -18.69 25.29
N GLU A 127 4.58 -19.33 24.36
CA GLU A 127 4.18 -20.75 24.43
C GLU A 127 4.84 -21.57 23.32
N ARG A 128 5.67 -22.53 23.70
CA ARG A 128 6.36 -23.42 22.74
C ARG A 128 5.39 -24.20 21.87
N GLN A 129 4.29 -24.70 22.44
CA GLN A 129 3.29 -25.49 21.71
C GLN A 129 2.63 -24.68 20.58
N LEU A 130 2.42 -23.38 20.79
CA LEU A 130 1.89 -22.48 19.76
C LEU A 130 2.86 -22.36 18.58
N ILE A 131 4.15 -22.20 18.87
CA ILE A 131 5.22 -22.09 17.86
C ILE A 131 5.32 -23.39 17.05
N GLU A 132 5.33 -24.54 17.72
CA GLU A 132 5.37 -25.85 17.07
C GLU A 132 4.15 -26.06 16.15
N GLU A 133 2.97 -25.61 16.57
CA GLU A 133 1.75 -25.68 15.77
C GLU A 133 1.81 -24.75 14.55
N ILE A 134 2.29 -23.51 14.71
CA ILE A 134 2.49 -22.57 13.59
C ILE A 134 3.45 -23.18 12.55
N ILE A 135 4.58 -23.73 12.98
CA ILE A 135 5.54 -24.39 12.07
C ILE A 135 4.89 -25.59 11.36
N ARG A 136 4.06 -26.37 12.06
CA ARG A 136 3.35 -27.51 11.47
C ARG A 136 2.42 -27.08 10.35
N ILE A 137 1.76 -25.93 10.49
CA ILE A 137 0.79 -25.44 9.51
C ILE A 137 1.35 -24.40 8.53
N ASP A 138 2.59 -23.95 8.68
CA ASP A 138 3.24 -22.89 7.87
C ASP A 138 3.06 -23.14 6.37
N CYS A 139 3.24 -24.39 5.95
CA CYS A 139 3.04 -24.78 4.56
C CYS A 139 1.62 -24.46 4.03
N TYR A 140 0.60 -24.33 4.87
CA TYR A 140 -0.78 -23.99 4.53
C TYR A 140 -1.14 -22.49 4.68
N LEU A 141 -0.24 -21.60 5.12
CA LEU A 141 -0.55 -20.18 5.39
C LEU A 141 -0.16 -19.20 4.27
N PRO A 142 -0.97 -18.16 3.95
CA PRO A 142 -0.67 -17.20 2.90
C PRO A 142 0.72 -16.54 3.08
N GLY A 143 1.63 -16.73 2.10
CA GLY A 143 3.06 -16.34 2.18
C GLY A 143 4.04 -17.53 2.13
N HIS A 144 3.48 -18.74 2.27
CA HIS A 144 4.05 -20.10 2.21
C HIS A 144 5.56 -20.32 2.10
N SER A 145 6.08 -20.90 3.18
CA SER A 145 7.33 -21.65 3.19
C SER A 145 7.09 -23.14 3.46
N ILE A 146 8.00 -24.02 3.01
CA ILE A 146 8.08 -25.41 3.44
C ILE A 146 9.21 -25.47 4.45
N HIS A 147 8.84 -25.60 5.73
CA HIS A 147 9.76 -25.86 6.82
C HIS A 147 10.63 -27.11 6.53
N ILE A 148 11.95 -26.98 6.74
CA ILE A 148 12.91 -28.08 6.66
C ILE A 148 13.11 -28.66 8.06
N GLN A 149 12.56 -29.85 8.28
CA GLN A 149 12.69 -30.56 9.56
C GLN A 149 14.16 -30.75 9.95
N GLU A 150 14.41 -30.77 11.26
CA GLU A 150 15.73 -30.92 11.90
C GLU A 150 16.66 -29.71 11.75
N THR A 151 16.15 -28.59 11.24
CA THR A 151 16.88 -27.32 11.18
C THR A 151 16.51 -26.36 12.32
N GLU A 152 15.59 -26.77 13.19
CA GLU A 152 15.06 -25.96 14.29
C GLU A 152 16.09 -25.81 15.42
N ILE A 153 16.57 -24.58 15.61
CA ILE A 153 17.42 -24.20 16.73
C ILE A 153 16.54 -23.47 17.76
N TRP A 154 16.32 -24.12 18.90
CA TRP A 154 15.48 -23.59 19.97
C TRP A 154 16.30 -22.88 21.05
N GLU A 155 15.83 -21.69 21.43
CA GLU A 155 16.37 -20.87 22.50
C GLU A 155 15.25 -20.46 23.47
N VAL A 156 15.59 -20.36 24.76
CA VAL A 156 14.70 -19.83 25.79
C VAL A 156 15.15 -18.41 26.12
N LEU A 157 14.25 -17.44 25.97
CA LEU A 157 14.51 -16.02 26.24
C LEU A 157 13.94 -15.65 27.61
N GLU A 158 14.79 -15.30 28.57
CA GLU A 158 14.39 -14.94 29.94
C GLU A 158 15.20 -13.73 30.44
N PRO A 159 14.60 -12.51 30.49
CA PRO A 159 13.22 -12.17 30.11
C PRO A 159 13.04 -11.96 28.60
N TRP A 160 11.79 -11.96 28.14
CA TRP A 160 11.42 -11.57 26.77
C TRP A 160 10.67 -10.24 26.75
N GLN A 161 11.00 -9.38 25.78
CA GLN A 161 10.36 -8.08 25.59
C GLN A 161 9.61 -8.05 24.24
N PRO A 162 8.35 -8.55 24.18
CA PRO A 162 7.57 -8.65 22.94
C PRO A 162 7.20 -7.29 22.33
N THR A 163 7.14 -6.25 23.16
CA THR A 163 6.94 -4.85 22.78
C THR A 163 7.86 -4.00 23.62
N TYR A 164 8.16 -2.78 23.17
CA TYR A 164 9.10 -1.89 23.88
C TYR A 164 8.67 -1.53 25.32
N TRP A 165 7.39 -1.71 25.67
CA TRP A 165 6.84 -1.37 27.00
C TRP A 165 6.47 -2.59 27.87
N LYS A 166 6.43 -3.81 27.31
CA LYS A 166 6.02 -5.05 28.01
C LYS A 166 7.21 -5.99 28.17
N THR A 167 7.39 -6.51 29.38
CA THR A 167 8.31 -7.61 29.66
C THR A 167 7.51 -8.83 30.12
N LEU A 168 7.77 -9.97 29.49
CA LEU A 168 7.28 -11.28 29.88
C LEU A 168 8.42 -12.08 30.51
N PRO A 169 8.13 -12.95 31.49
CA PRO A 169 9.17 -13.67 32.23
C PRO A 169 9.97 -14.61 31.32
N LYS A 170 9.35 -15.12 30.25
CA LYS A 170 9.92 -16.14 29.38
C LYS A 170 9.32 -16.09 27.98
N ALA A 171 10.10 -16.46 26.99
CA ALA A 171 9.65 -16.89 25.68
C ALA A 171 10.48 -18.03 25.12
N TYR A 172 9.98 -18.61 24.03
CA TYR A 172 10.68 -19.56 23.20
C TYR A 172 10.93 -18.91 21.85
N ARG A 173 12.17 -18.99 21.39
CA ARG A 173 12.59 -18.56 20.06
C ARG A 173 13.05 -19.80 19.30
N VAL A 174 12.62 -19.90 18.05
CA VAL A 174 13.10 -20.93 17.13
C VAL A 174 13.56 -20.26 15.85
N CYS A 175 14.78 -20.58 15.45
CA CYS A 175 15.28 -20.30 14.11
C CYS A 175 15.22 -21.60 13.31
N TYR A 176 14.71 -21.57 12.09
CA TYR A 176 14.64 -22.75 11.22
C TYR A 176 14.86 -22.37 9.77
N GLN A 177 15.23 -23.34 8.94
CA GLN A 177 15.28 -23.17 7.49
C GLN A 177 13.94 -23.54 6.87
N ALA A 178 13.53 -22.77 5.88
CA ALA A 178 12.39 -23.07 5.05
C ALA A 178 12.72 -22.81 3.58
N ARG A 179 11.86 -23.27 2.67
CA ARG A 179 11.98 -22.97 1.24
C ARG A 179 10.68 -22.47 0.68
N ASP A 180 10.72 -21.74 -0.44
CA ASP A 180 9.50 -21.29 -1.07
C ASP A 180 8.62 -22.48 -1.44
N ARG A 181 7.35 -22.40 -1.06
CA ARG A 181 6.36 -23.29 -1.64
C ARG A 181 5.90 -22.66 -2.95
N VAL A 182 6.03 -23.37 -4.07
CA VAL A 182 5.28 -22.98 -5.28
C VAL A 182 3.82 -23.32 -5.02
N PRO A 183 2.91 -22.34 -4.89
CA PRO A 183 1.51 -22.62 -4.60
C PRO A 183 0.90 -23.28 -5.85
N HIS A 184 0.48 -24.53 -5.72
CA HIS A 184 -0.36 -25.19 -6.71
C HIS A 184 -1.74 -25.42 -6.10
N ILE A 185 -2.39 -24.34 -5.64
CA ILE A 185 -3.85 -24.35 -5.48
C ILE A 185 -4.43 -24.10 -6.87
N CYS A 186 -4.81 -25.16 -7.55
CA CYS A 186 -5.47 -25.12 -8.85
C CYS A 186 -6.73 -26.00 -8.79
N LYS A 187 -7.46 -26.07 -9.90
CA LYS A 187 -8.69 -26.90 -9.98
C LYS A 187 -8.42 -28.40 -9.76
N GLU A 188 -7.17 -28.83 -9.80
CA GLU A 188 -6.73 -30.21 -9.58
C GLU A 188 -6.24 -30.47 -8.15
N THR A 189 -6.22 -29.47 -7.26
CA THR A 189 -5.83 -29.65 -5.87
C THR A 189 -6.77 -30.64 -5.18
N PRO A 190 -6.24 -31.69 -4.54
CA PRO A 190 -7.06 -32.66 -3.81
C PRO A 190 -7.98 -31.97 -2.78
N PRO A 191 -9.27 -32.34 -2.69
CA PRO A 191 -10.22 -31.68 -1.79
C PRO A 191 -9.84 -31.70 -0.32
N ASP A 192 -9.18 -32.77 0.13
CA ASP A 192 -8.62 -32.92 1.48
C ASP A 192 -7.51 -31.90 1.75
N LEU A 193 -6.64 -31.65 0.76
CA LEU A 193 -5.61 -30.62 0.86
C LEU A 193 -6.23 -29.22 0.94
N PHE A 194 -7.25 -28.94 0.12
CA PHE A 194 -7.98 -27.66 0.17
C PHE A 194 -8.69 -27.42 1.51
N GLU A 195 -9.24 -28.46 2.12
CA GLU A 195 -9.84 -28.38 3.45
C GLU A 195 -8.78 -28.12 4.54
N ALA A 196 -7.61 -28.76 4.45
CA ALA A 196 -6.49 -28.49 5.35
C ALA A 196 -6.03 -27.02 5.30
N TYR A 197 -6.01 -26.42 4.10
CA TYR A 197 -5.74 -24.98 3.92
C TYR A 197 -6.74 -24.12 4.69
N LYS A 198 -8.04 -24.36 4.49
CA LYS A 198 -9.09 -23.59 5.19
C LYS A 198 -9.01 -23.72 6.70
N GLN A 199 -8.72 -24.91 7.20
CA GLN A 199 -8.60 -25.17 8.63
C GLN A 199 -7.37 -24.47 9.22
N ALA A 200 -6.23 -24.52 8.53
CA ALA A 200 -5.01 -23.82 8.92
C ALA A 200 -5.20 -22.29 8.91
N GLU A 201 -5.78 -21.73 7.84
CA GLU A 201 -6.08 -20.30 7.73
C GLU A 201 -7.03 -19.84 8.83
N LYS A 202 -8.11 -20.59 9.08
CA LYS A 202 -9.06 -20.30 10.15
C LYS A 202 -8.38 -20.31 11.52
N TRP A 203 -7.63 -21.37 11.84
CA TRP A 203 -6.92 -21.47 13.11
C TRP A 203 -5.89 -20.35 13.28
N TYR A 204 -5.17 -20.00 12.20
CA TYR A 204 -4.19 -18.93 12.20
C TYR A 204 -4.82 -17.57 12.47
N LEU A 205 -5.94 -17.26 11.79
CA LEU A 205 -6.73 -16.05 12.04
C LEU A 205 -7.25 -15.99 13.47
N GLU A 206 -7.69 -17.14 14.02
CA GLU A 206 -8.07 -17.23 15.43
C GLU A 206 -6.87 -16.84 16.30
N ILE A 207 -5.72 -17.50 16.22
CA ILE A 207 -4.58 -17.18 17.11
C ILE A 207 -4.00 -15.77 16.93
N GLN A 208 -4.12 -15.17 15.75
CA GLN A 208 -3.73 -13.77 15.52
C GLN A 208 -4.61 -12.79 16.32
N GLN A 209 -5.82 -13.19 16.72
CA GLN A 209 -6.67 -12.44 17.66
C GLN A 209 -6.27 -12.71 19.11
N TRP A 210 -5.05 -12.28 19.47
CA TRP A 210 -4.52 -12.40 20.84
C TRP A 210 -5.04 -11.32 21.79
N TYR A 211 -5.99 -10.48 21.36
CA TYR A 211 -6.71 -9.53 22.19
C TYR A 211 -8.11 -9.26 21.58
N THR A 212 -9.00 -8.67 22.37
CA THR A 212 -10.37 -8.32 21.96
C THR A 212 -10.55 -6.80 21.99
N ASP A 213 -10.96 -6.20 20.87
CA ASP A 213 -11.35 -4.79 20.85
C ASP A 213 -12.62 -4.60 21.71
N PRO A 214 -12.64 -3.66 22.67
CA PRO A 214 -13.82 -3.38 23.48
C PRO A 214 -14.92 -2.77 22.61
N LYS A 215 -16.18 -3.14 22.90
CA LYS A 215 -17.34 -2.54 22.23
C LYS A 215 -17.63 -1.17 22.82
N PHE A 216 -17.74 -0.15 21.97
CA PHE A 216 -18.16 1.19 22.40
C PHE A 216 -19.65 1.41 22.08
N GLU A 217 -20.40 2.08 22.97
CA GLU A 217 -21.86 2.28 22.86
C GLU A 217 -22.27 3.06 21.59
N ASP A 218 -21.34 3.80 20.98
CA ASP A 218 -21.53 4.53 19.71
C ASP A 218 -21.15 3.70 18.46
N GLU A 219 -20.98 2.38 18.58
CA GLU A 219 -20.90 1.48 17.42
C GLU A 219 -22.29 1.36 16.76
N LEU A 220 -22.73 2.45 16.10
CA LEU A 220 -23.43 2.27 14.83
C LEU A 220 -22.53 1.35 14.02
N SER A 221 -23.02 0.14 13.76
CA SER A 221 -22.31 -0.93 13.07
C SER A 221 -21.49 -0.32 11.94
N SER A 222 -20.17 -0.29 12.08
CA SER A 222 -19.30 0.12 10.98
C SER A 222 -19.60 -0.83 9.82
N PRO A 223 -19.91 -0.26 8.65
CA PRO A 223 -18.87 -0.31 7.64
C PRO A 223 -18.43 1.12 7.34
N ASN A 224 -17.16 1.37 7.64
CA ASN A 224 -16.30 2.41 7.07
C ASN A 224 -17.04 3.68 6.65
N ASN A 225 -17.31 4.56 7.60
CA ASN A 225 -17.73 5.92 7.31
C ASN A 225 -16.80 6.90 8.03
N TYR A 226 -15.79 7.34 7.29
CA TYR A 226 -14.93 8.44 7.66
C TYR A 226 -15.44 9.72 7.00
N THR A 227 -16.01 10.60 7.81
CA THR A 227 -16.14 12.02 7.48
C THR A 227 -15.29 12.81 8.47
N VAL A 228 -14.16 13.34 8.01
CA VAL A 228 -13.50 14.49 8.66
C VAL A 228 -13.29 15.57 7.62
N THR A 229 -14.05 16.65 7.78
CA THR A 229 -13.74 17.97 7.23
C THR A 229 -12.55 18.56 7.99
N ASN A 230 -11.39 18.72 7.33
CA ASN A 230 -10.61 19.96 7.36
C ASN A 230 -9.35 19.88 6.49
N THR A 231 -9.32 20.70 5.45
CA THR A 231 -8.10 21.39 5.01
C THR A 231 -8.47 22.83 4.76
N ASN A 232 -7.85 23.76 5.52
CA ASN A 232 -7.81 25.17 5.17
C ASN A 232 -6.89 25.31 3.94
N TYR A 233 -7.44 25.04 2.78
CA TYR A 233 -7.16 25.79 1.57
C TYR A 233 -8.40 26.65 1.32
N TYR A 234 -8.24 27.80 0.66
CA TYR A 234 -9.34 28.63 0.21
C TYR A 234 -10.50 27.73 -0.22
N ALA A 235 -11.66 27.83 0.44
CA ALA A 235 -12.83 27.04 0.08
C ALA A 235 -13.11 27.35 -1.39
N PRO A 236 -12.86 26.40 -2.31
CA PRO A 236 -13.12 26.65 -3.71
C PRO A 236 -14.61 26.93 -3.81
N THR A 237 -15.01 27.77 -4.76
CA THR A 237 -16.42 27.88 -5.08
C THR A 237 -17.00 26.48 -5.38
N PRO A 238 -18.29 26.22 -5.13
CA PRO A 238 -18.89 24.91 -5.38
C PRO A 238 -18.67 24.38 -6.82
N GLU A 239 -18.55 25.29 -7.80
CA GLU A 239 -18.25 24.96 -9.19
C GLU A 239 -16.80 24.47 -9.38
N THR A 240 -15.83 25.14 -8.75
CA THR A 240 -14.40 24.74 -8.78
C THR A 240 -14.13 23.40 -8.08
N SER A 241 -14.81 23.11 -6.96
CA SER A 241 -14.71 21.79 -6.30
C SER A 241 -15.29 20.67 -7.17
N SER A 242 -16.35 20.95 -7.94
CA SER A 242 -16.97 19.96 -8.82
C SER A 242 -16.07 19.59 -10.00
N GLU A 243 -15.44 20.56 -10.66
CA GLU A 243 -14.54 20.27 -11.78
C GLU A 243 -13.24 19.60 -11.31
N ARG A 244 -12.70 19.97 -10.14
CA ARG A 244 -11.56 19.26 -9.53
C ARG A 244 -11.87 17.79 -9.30
N ALA A 245 -13.04 17.48 -8.72
CA ALA A 245 -13.45 16.09 -8.48
C ALA A 245 -13.62 15.30 -9.79
N LYS A 246 -14.20 15.91 -10.83
CA LYS A 246 -14.33 15.28 -12.16
C LYS A 246 -12.96 14.98 -12.78
N TYR A 247 -12.04 15.94 -12.72
CA TYR A 247 -10.67 15.75 -13.18
C TYR A 247 -10.02 14.56 -12.50
N LEU A 248 -10.04 14.51 -11.16
CA LEU A 248 -9.40 13.44 -10.38
C LEU A 248 -9.98 12.07 -10.71
N ILE A 249 -11.30 11.95 -10.89
CA ILE A 249 -11.93 10.70 -11.34
C ILE A 249 -11.43 10.30 -12.73
N LEU A 250 -11.39 11.23 -13.69
CA LEU A 250 -10.94 10.92 -15.04
C LEU A 250 -9.45 10.53 -15.07
N ASP A 251 -8.63 11.27 -14.33
CA ASP A 251 -7.18 11.10 -14.24
C ASP A 251 -6.79 9.76 -13.61
N TYR A 252 -7.51 9.34 -12.58
CA TYR A 252 -7.31 8.03 -11.94
C TYR A 252 -7.51 6.86 -12.91
N ALA A 253 -8.49 6.98 -13.82
CA ALA A 253 -8.75 5.97 -14.86
C ALA A 253 -7.73 6.00 -16.02
N VAL A 254 -6.89 7.03 -16.13
CA VAL A 254 -5.77 7.09 -17.09
C VAL A 254 -4.50 6.47 -16.52
N MET A 255 -4.19 6.73 -15.24
CA MET A 255 -2.90 6.34 -14.66
C MET A 255 -2.75 4.86 -14.30
N ARG A 256 -3.85 4.15 -14.05
CA ARG A 256 -3.75 2.72 -13.71
C ARG A 256 -3.72 1.88 -14.99
N ASP A 257 -2.53 1.35 -15.29
CA ASP A 257 -2.20 0.38 -16.37
C ASP A 257 -3.10 -0.88 -16.44
N ARG A 258 -4.05 -1.04 -15.51
CA ARG A 258 -5.09 -2.07 -15.52
C ARG A 258 -6.48 -1.44 -15.40
N ASP A 259 -6.76 -0.53 -16.33
CA ASP A 259 -8.03 -0.15 -16.97
C ASP A 259 -9.28 0.17 -16.12
N PHE A 260 -9.16 0.29 -14.80
CA PHE A 260 -10.33 0.46 -13.94
C PHE A 260 -10.05 1.32 -12.71
N GLY A 261 -10.84 2.37 -12.54
CA GLY A 261 -10.91 3.15 -11.31
C GLY A 261 -11.96 2.60 -10.34
N ASP A 262 -11.78 2.86 -9.05
CA ASP A 262 -12.75 2.57 -7.99
C ASP A 262 -13.07 3.89 -7.29
N PHE A 263 -14.36 4.23 -7.12
CA PHE A 263 -14.72 5.55 -6.58
C PHE A 263 -14.34 5.71 -5.10
N GLY A 264 -14.35 4.62 -4.32
CA GLY A 264 -13.89 4.63 -2.93
C GLY A 264 -12.39 4.91 -2.84
N ILE A 265 -11.59 4.27 -3.71
CA ILE A 265 -10.15 4.52 -3.78
C ILE A 265 -9.86 5.95 -4.27
N VAL A 266 -10.57 6.45 -5.28
CA VAL A 266 -10.38 7.84 -5.77
C VAL A 266 -10.74 8.85 -4.68
N ALA A 267 -11.84 8.63 -3.96
CA ALA A 267 -12.24 9.49 -2.86
C ALA A 267 -11.17 9.52 -1.76
N LEU A 268 -10.60 8.35 -1.45
CA LEU A 268 -9.54 8.19 -0.47
C LEU A 268 -8.22 8.84 -0.90
N ASP A 269 -7.68 8.45 -2.05
CA ASP A 269 -6.37 8.86 -2.55
C ASP A 269 -6.33 10.36 -2.88
N CYS A 270 -7.44 10.92 -3.36
CA CYS A 270 -7.52 12.31 -3.79
C CYS A 270 -8.16 13.25 -2.74
N ASN A 271 -8.50 12.72 -1.57
CA ASN A 271 -9.15 13.44 -0.47
C ASN A 271 -10.43 14.18 -0.93
N LEU A 272 -11.33 13.45 -1.57
CA LEU A 272 -12.66 13.93 -1.95
C LEU A 272 -13.71 13.41 -0.97
N SER A 273 -14.70 14.23 -0.64
CA SER A 273 -15.85 13.72 0.12
C SER A 273 -16.68 12.73 -0.71
N HIS A 274 -17.45 11.87 -0.06
CA HIS A 274 -18.41 10.98 -0.73
C HIS A 274 -19.40 11.79 -1.58
N THR A 275 -19.87 12.94 -1.08
CA THR A 275 -20.81 13.81 -1.79
C THR A 275 -20.19 14.42 -3.06
N GLU A 276 -18.95 14.89 -2.99
CA GLU A 276 -18.22 15.42 -4.16
C GLU A 276 -18.01 14.33 -5.20
N THR A 277 -17.53 13.16 -4.76
CA THR A 277 -17.27 12.01 -5.63
C THR A 277 -18.56 11.52 -6.28
N LEU A 278 -19.64 11.35 -5.51
CA LEU A 278 -20.96 10.96 -6.00
C LEU A 278 -21.49 11.93 -7.06
N THR A 279 -21.42 13.23 -6.78
CA THR A 279 -21.92 14.28 -7.67
C THR A 279 -21.10 14.32 -8.97
N ALA A 280 -19.77 14.28 -8.87
CA ALA A 280 -18.88 14.27 -10.00
C ALA A 280 -19.03 13.00 -10.84
N ALA A 281 -19.01 11.81 -10.23
CA ALA A 281 -19.21 10.53 -10.90
C ALA A 281 -20.56 10.48 -11.63
N ASN A 282 -21.67 10.86 -10.96
CA ASN A 282 -22.98 10.90 -11.59
C ASN A 282 -23.00 11.86 -12.80
N SER A 283 -22.38 13.03 -12.69
CA SER A 283 -22.24 13.94 -13.83
C SER A 283 -21.44 13.32 -14.98
N LEU A 284 -20.34 12.62 -14.70
CA LEU A 284 -19.52 11.96 -15.71
C LEU A 284 -20.26 10.80 -16.40
N PHE A 285 -21.03 10.00 -15.66
CA PHE A 285 -21.90 8.97 -16.23
C PHE A 285 -23.00 9.56 -17.11
N GLN A 286 -23.69 10.61 -16.65
CA GLN A 286 -24.75 11.29 -17.41
C GLN A 286 -24.23 11.91 -18.71
N ASN A 287 -23.00 12.43 -18.68
CA ASN A 287 -22.35 12.96 -19.87
C ASN A 287 -21.87 11.87 -20.82
N GLY A 288 -21.77 10.61 -20.37
CA GLY A 288 -21.13 9.53 -21.13
C GLY A 288 -19.61 9.62 -21.13
N ASP A 289 -19.01 10.33 -20.18
CA ASP A 289 -17.56 10.44 -20.02
C ASP A 289 -16.97 9.13 -19.47
N ILE A 290 -17.71 8.42 -18.61
CA ILE A 290 -17.29 7.13 -18.02
C ILE A 290 -18.39 6.06 -18.13
N LEU A 291 -17.97 4.81 -18.10
CA LEU A 291 -18.81 3.61 -17.98
C LEU A 291 -18.28 2.72 -16.86
N ALA A 292 -19.09 1.78 -16.41
CA ALA A 292 -18.76 0.87 -15.32
C ALA A 292 -18.84 -0.60 -15.73
N GLN A 293 -18.05 -1.40 -15.01
CA GLN A 293 -18.05 -2.84 -15.02
C GLN A 293 -18.39 -3.36 -13.63
N MET A 294 -19.43 -4.17 -13.53
CA MET A 294 -19.98 -4.69 -12.28
C MET A 294 -19.95 -6.22 -12.27
N TYR A 295 -19.78 -6.80 -11.09
CA TYR A 295 -19.92 -8.24 -10.88
C TYR A 295 -21.24 -8.54 -10.17
N CYS A 296 -22.20 -9.11 -10.90
CA CYS A 296 -23.51 -9.50 -10.38
C CYS A 296 -23.63 -11.02 -10.43
N GLU A 297 -23.77 -11.66 -9.26
CA GLU A 297 -23.96 -13.12 -9.15
C GLU A 297 -22.88 -13.95 -9.87
N GLY A 298 -21.63 -13.48 -9.85
CA GLY A 298 -20.50 -14.13 -10.54
C GLY A 298 -20.45 -13.86 -12.05
N THR A 299 -21.35 -13.06 -12.60
CA THR A 299 -21.34 -12.61 -14.00
C THR A 299 -20.84 -11.17 -14.08
N GLN A 300 -19.89 -10.94 -14.99
CA GLN A 300 -19.35 -9.62 -15.29
C GLN A 300 -20.26 -8.92 -16.30
N VAL A 301 -20.78 -7.75 -15.93
CA VAL A 301 -21.58 -6.87 -16.80
C VAL A 301 -20.77 -5.61 -17.05
N SER A 302 -20.53 -5.28 -18.32
CA SER A 302 -19.75 -4.09 -18.73
C SER A 302 -20.66 -3.04 -19.38
N ASP A 303 -20.10 -1.85 -19.64
CA ASP A 303 -20.77 -0.72 -20.27
C ASP A 303 -22.02 -0.22 -19.51
N VAL A 304 -21.96 -0.28 -18.18
CA VAL A 304 -23.07 0.13 -17.30
C VAL A 304 -22.99 1.63 -17.00
N VAL A 305 -24.10 2.33 -17.18
CA VAL A 305 -24.29 3.69 -16.65
C VAL A 305 -24.87 3.55 -15.25
N MET A 306 -24.06 3.82 -14.23
CA MET A 306 -24.50 3.66 -12.84
C MET A 306 -25.50 4.75 -12.44
N THR A 307 -26.51 4.35 -11.67
CA THR A 307 -27.43 5.25 -11.00
C THR A 307 -26.81 5.81 -9.71
N ILE A 308 -27.35 6.93 -9.19
CA ILE A 308 -26.91 7.52 -7.91
C ILE A 308 -26.87 6.47 -6.76
N PRO A 309 -27.91 5.63 -6.56
CA PRO A 309 -27.86 4.58 -5.53
C PRO A 309 -26.73 3.56 -5.72
N GLU A 310 -26.40 3.20 -6.96
CA GLU A 310 -25.31 2.24 -7.24
C GLU A 310 -23.94 2.87 -7.00
N ILE A 311 -23.75 4.14 -7.38
CA ILE A 311 -22.51 4.87 -7.10
C ILE A 311 -22.32 5.00 -5.58
N GLN A 312 -23.39 5.35 -4.85
CA GLN A 312 -23.36 5.38 -3.38
C GLN A 312 -23.05 4.00 -2.80
N ALA A 313 -23.63 2.93 -3.33
CA ALA A 313 -23.33 1.58 -2.86
C ALA A 313 -21.87 1.17 -3.11
N ASN A 314 -21.25 1.61 -4.19
CA ASN A 314 -19.81 1.42 -4.42
C ASN A 314 -18.95 2.21 -3.43
N LEU A 315 -19.26 3.50 -3.21
CA LEU A 315 -18.60 4.34 -2.21
C LEU A 315 -18.71 3.77 -0.79
N ASP A 316 -19.84 3.14 -0.47
CA ASP A 316 -20.08 2.45 0.81
C ASP A 316 -19.40 1.07 0.91
N GLY A 317 -18.71 0.61 -0.14
CA GLY A 317 -18.10 -0.72 -0.21
C GLY A 317 -19.10 -1.88 -0.32
N LYS A 318 -20.37 -1.60 -0.61
CA LYS A 318 -21.46 -2.60 -0.74
C LYS A 318 -21.56 -3.16 -2.15
N LEU A 319 -20.98 -2.49 -3.14
CA LEU A 319 -21.01 -2.89 -4.54
C LEU A 319 -19.59 -2.80 -5.13
N GLN A 320 -19.04 -3.94 -5.58
CA GLN A 320 -17.74 -3.98 -6.23
C GLN A 320 -17.89 -3.58 -7.70
N VAL A 321 -17.45 -2.36 -8.03
CA VAL A 321 -17.56 -1.78 -9.36
C VAL A 321 -16.26 -1.11 -9.74
N TYR A 322 -15.97 -1.19 -11.03
CA TYR A 322 -14.81 -0.62 -11.66
C TYR A 322 -15.27 0.30 -12.79
N TYR A 323 -14.88 1.57 -12.78
CA TYR A 323 -15.21 2.50 -13.87
C TYR A 323 -14.04 2.71 -14.82
N TYR A 324 -14.34 3.04 -16.07
CA TYR A 324 -13.35 3.31 -17.11
C TYR A 324 -13.84 4.45 -18.02
N LEU A 325 -12.91 5.08 -18.72
CA LEU A 325 -13.17 6.18 -19.63
C LEU A 325 -13.83 5.70 -20.92
N THR A 326 -14.79 6.47 -21.42
CA THR A 326 -15.16 6.36 -22.83
C THR A 326 -14.17 7.17 -23.68
N ALA A 327 -14.26 7.05 -25.00
CA ALA A 327 -13.55 7.96 -25.91
C ALA A 327 -13.93 9.43 -25.67
N GLN A 328 -15.13 9.71 -25.14
CA GLN A 328 -15.53 11.06 -24.77
C GLN A 328 -14.83 11.53 -23.48
N GLY A 329 -14.85 10.73 -22.41
CA GLY A 329 -14.17 11.10 -21.16
C GLY A 329 -12.67 11.24 -21.34
N GLY A 330 -12.06 10.38 -22.16
CA GLY A 330 -10.68 10.51 -22.60
C GLY A 330 -10.40 11.86 -23.26
N ARG A 331 -11.20 12.27 -24.26
CA ARG A 331 -11.06 13.60 -24.89
C ARG A 331 -11.24 14.74 -23.88
N ARG A 332 -12.18 14.61 -22.93
CA ARG A 332 -12.38 15.61 -21.88
C ARG A 332 -11.14 15.74 -21.00
N TRP A 333 -10.57 14.61 -20.58
CA TRP A 333 -9.30 14.57 -19.85
C TRP A 333 -8.18 15.25 -20.65
N GLU A 334 -8.02 14.93 -21.94
CA GLU A 334 -6.99 15.55 -22.79
C GLU A 334 -7.10 17.09 -22.86
N VAL A 335 -8.32 17.62 -22.91
CA VAL A 335 -8.55 19.08 -22.91
C VAL A 335 -8.10 19.72 -21.59
N MET A 336 -8.31 19.03 -20.47
CA MET A 336 -7.92 19.53 -19.14
C MET A 336 -6.41 19.50 -18.93
N VAL A 337 -5.74 18.43 -19.35
CA VAL A 337 -4.34 18.17 -18.98
C VAL A 337 -3.33 18.44 -20.09
N GLN A 338 -3.79 18.60 -21.33
CA GLN A 338 -2.96 18.85 -22.51
C GLN A 338 -1.78 17.87 -22.62
N PRO A 339 -2.05 16.55 -22.77
CA PRO A 339 -1.00 15.55 -22.74
C PRO A 339 -0.04 15.70 -23.92
N ASN A 340 1.24 15.60 -23.61
CA ASN A 340 2.31 15.46 -24.58
C ASN A 340 2.48 13.98 -24.96
N TRP A 341 1.70 13.52 -25.94
CA TRP A 341 1.79 12.14 -26.44
C TRP A 341 3.16 11.74 -27.01
N TYR A 342 4.07 12.69 -27.29
CA TYR A 342 5.46 12.37 -27.65
C TYR A 342 6.31 11.90 -26.47
N GLN A 343 5.86 12.14 -25.24
CA GLN A 343 6.48 11.66 -23.99
C GLN A 343 5.80 10.41 -23.43
N TYR A 344 4.60 10.08 -23.92
CA TYR A 344 3.90 8.86 -23.53
C TYR A 344 4.58 7.62 -24.12
N TYR A 345 4.75 6.59 -23.30
CA TYR A 345 5.23 5.28 -23.70
C TYR A 345 4.51 4.19 -22.90
N ARG A 346 4.37 3.02 -23.51
CA ARG A 346 3.93 1.80 -22.84
C ARG A 346 5.13 0.89 -22.68
N TYR A 347 5.35 0.40 -21.47
CA TYR A 347 6.42 -0.53 -21.13
C TYR A 347 5.82 -1.85 -20.64
N VAL A 348 6.18 -2.96 -21.27
CA VAL A 348 5.69 -4.29 -20.92
C VAL A 348 6.88 -5.22 -20.73
N CYS A 349 7.02 -5.75 -19.52
CA CYS A 349 7.98 -6.80 -19.23
C CYS A 349 7.30 -8.16 -19.33
N LYS A 350 7.64 -8.94 -20.35
CA LYS A 350 7.10 -10.28 -20.59
C LYS A 350 7.97 -11.33 -19.92
N ASP A 351 7.32 -12.33 -19.34
CA ASP A 351 7.99 -13.50 -18.76
C ASP A 351 9.00 -13.18 -17.65
N TYR A 352 8.84 -12.06 -16.94
CA TYR A 352 9.68 -11.76 -15.78
C TYR A 352 9.49 -12.81 -14.68
N LYS A 353 10.51 -13.65 -14.54
CA LYS A 353 10.63 -14.63 -13.47
C LYS A 353 12.07 -14.53 -12.95
N PRO A 354 12.32 -13.65 -11.96
CA PRO A 354 13.68 -13.33 -11.52
C PRO A 354 14.49 -14.58 -11.15
N ASP A 355 13.82 -15.64 -10.69
CA ASP A 355 14.45 -16.86 -10.20
C ASP A 355 14.55 -17.99 -11.26
N LYS A 356 14.01 -17.79 -12.47
CA LYS A 356 13.90 -18.87 -13.48
C LYS A 356 14.40 -18.49 -14.87
N ILE A 357 14.39 -17.20 -15.20
CA ILE A 357 14.69 -16.74 -16.56
C ILE A 357 15.79 -15.68 -16.46
N PRO A 358 17.05 -16.00 -16.81
CA PRO A 358 18.16 -15.05 -16.73
C PRO A 358 18.02 -13.89 -17.74
N GLU A 359 17.14 -14.05 -18.74
CA GLU A 359 16.91 -13.12 -19.84
C GLU A 359 15.43 -13.06 -20.19
N TYR A 360 14.77 -11.93 -19.94
CA TYR A 360 13.35 -11.73 -20.22
C TYR A 360 13.15 -10.79 -21.41
N GLU A 361 11.96 -10.81 -22.01
CA GLU A 361 11.62 -9.95 -23.15
C GLU A 361 10.94 -8.68 -22.65
N ILE A 362 11.42 -7.53 -23.13
CA ILE A 362 10.81 -6.23 -22.90
C ILE A 362 10.21 -5.72 -24.21
N GLU A 363 9.06 -5.09 -24.09
CA GLU A 363 8.40 -4.36 -25.17
C GLU A 363 8.19 -2.91 -24.74
N ILE A 364 8.71 -1.97 -25.53
CA ILE A 364 8.43 -0.54 -25.38
C ILE A 364 7.71 -0.07 -26.63
N THR A 365 6.56 0.58 -26.46
CA THR A 365 5.81 1.19 -27.56
C THR A 365 5.60 2.68 -27.27
N SER A 366 5.90 3.56 -28.22
CA SER A 366 5.70 5.00 -28.09
C SER A 366 5.46 5.65 -29.45
N TYR A 367 4.81 6.81 -29.44
CA TYR A 367 4.72 7.66 -30.62
C TYR A 367 6.10 8.15 -31.12
N SER A 368 7.10 8.24 -30.22
CA SER A 368 8.42 8.78 -30.53
C SER A 368 9.50 7.70 -30.51
N GLN A 369 10.06 7.36 -31.67
CA GLN A 369 11.22 6.47 -31.75
C GLN A 369 12.40 7.00 -30.91
N GLN A 370 12.65 8.31 -30.94
CA GLN A 370 13.73 8.95 -30.17
C GLN A 370 13.54 8.78 -28.66
N LEU A 371 12.28 8.76 -28.18
CA LEU A 371 12.00 8.48 -26.77
C LEU A 371 12.41 7.05 -26.42
N ILE A 372 12.05 6.08 -27.27
CA ILE A 372 12.40 4.67 -27.05
C ILE A 372 13.91 4.49 -27.05
N GLU A 373 14.62 5.06 -28.02
CA GLU A 373 16.09 5.02 -28.06
C GLU A 373 16.71 5.61 -26.79
N LYS A 374 16.15 6.71 -26.28
CA LYS A 374 16.62 7.32 -25.04
C LYS A 374 16.31 6.44 -23.83
N LEU A 375 15.12 5.84 -23.74
CA LEU A 375 14.74 4.88 -22.69
C LEU A 375 15.69 3.67 -22.66
N LEU A 376 16.01 3.09 -23.83
CA LEU A 376 17.00 2.02 -23.95
C LEU A 376 18.38 2.45 -23.44
N SER A 377 18.81 3.68 -23.75
CA SER A 377 20.11 4.19 -23.29
C SER A 377 20.22 4.37 -21.77
N VAL A 378 19.10 4.47 -21.06
CA VAL A 378 19.06 4.67 -19.60
C VAL A 378 18.43 3.52 -18.82
N SER A 379 18.05 2.42 -19.49
CA SER A 379 17.28 1.33 -18.88
C SER A 379 18.01 0.68 -17.70
N SER A 380 19.34 0.61 -17.76
CA SER A 380 20.18 0.05 -16.69
C SER A 380 20.16 0.87 -15.41
N TYR A 381 19.81 2.16 -15.51
CA TYR A 381 19.69 3.08 -14.38
C TYR A 381 18.26 3.16 -13.87
N VAL A 382 17.28 3.21 -14.78
CA VAL A 382 15.88 3.52 -14.45
C VAL A 382 15.05 2.26 -14.19
N PHE A 383 15.20 1.24 -15.03
CA PHE A 383 14.41 0.00 -14.99
C PHE A 383 15.17 -1.17 -14.34
N SER A 384 16.40 -0.92 -13.87
CA SER A 384 17.29 -1.95 -13.31
C SER A 384 17.49 -3.13 -14.27
N GLU A 385 17.67 -2.87 -15.56
CA GLU A 385 17.85 -3.91 -16.57
C GLU A 385 18.93 -3.58 -17.60
N ILE A 386 19.62 -4.61 -18.09
CA ILE A 386 20.67 -4.50 -19.09
C ILE A 386 20.14 -5.08 -20.41
N PRO A 387 19.80 -4.25 -21.40
CA PRO A 387 19.43 -4.71 -22.74
C PRO A 387 20.57 -5.54 -23.33
N ILE A 388 20.23 -6.63 -24.03
CA ILE A 388 21.18 -7.49 -24.73
C ILE A 388 21.33 -6.96 -26.15
N PRO A 389 22.51 -6.41 -26.53
CA PRO A 389 22.68 -5.79 -27.84
C PRO A 389 22.44 -6.78 -28.99
N GLY A 390 21.77 -6.32 -30.05
CA GLY A 390 21.45 -7.09 -31.24
C GLY A 390 20.20 -7.96 -31.11
N THR A 391 19.46 -7.83 -30.01
CA THR A 391 18.15 -8.51 -29.81
C THR A 391 16.97 -7.58 -30.07
N GLU A 392 17.22 -6.31 -30.36
CA GLU A 392 16.21 -5.31 -30.65
C GLU A 392 15.54 -5.60 -32.01
N SER A 393 14.23 -5.79 -31.99
CA SER A 393 13.37 -5.85 -33.16
C SER A 393 12.45 -4.64 -33.16
N TRP A 394 12.47 -3.86 -34.25
CA TRP A 394 11.71 -2.63 -34.39
C TRP A 394 10.55 -2.82 -35.38
N ASP A 395 9.38 -2.35 -34.98
CA ASP A 395 8.16 -2.37 -35.78
C ASP A 395 7.48 -0.99 -35.75
N GLU A 396 6.78 -0.66 -36.83
CA GLU A 396 5.84 0.47 -36.90
C GLU A 396 4.40 -0.07 -36.74
N ILE A 397 3.60 0.58 -35.88
CA ILE A 397 2.21 0.21 -35.61
C ILE A 397 1.29 1.31 -36.09
N GLU A 398 0.48 1.01 -37.10
CA GLU A 398 -0.50 1.95 -37.67
C GLU A 398 -1.87 1.28 -37.87
N PRO A 399 -2.94 1.74 -37.17
CA PRO A 399 -2.94 2.72 -36.08
C PRO A 399 -2.51 2.09 -34.74
N TRP A 400 -1.97 2.91 -33.82
CA TRP A 400 -1.60 2.47 -32.48
C TRP A 400 -2.70 2.75 -31.45
N GLN A 401 -3.17 1.71 -30.76
CA GLN A 401 -4.03 1.85 -29.59
C GLN A 401 -3.16 2.18 -28.35
N ALA A 402 -2.96 3.48 -28.09
CA ALA A 402 -2.09 3.98 -27.03
C ALA A 402 -2.66 3.67 -25.63
N THR A 403 -3.96 3.91 -25.46
CA THR A 403 -4.74 3.51 -24.27
C THR A 403 -5.99 2.77 -24.75
N TYR A 404 -6.79 2.15 -23.87
CA TYR A 404 -8.03 1.50 -24.29
C TYR A 404 -9.05 2.45 -24.98
N TRP A 405 -8.93 3.76 -24.78
CA TRP A 405 -9.81 4.79 -25.34
C TRP A 405 -9.13 5.72 -26.38
N LYS A 406 -7.80 5.74 -26.47
CA LYS A 406 -7.03 6.61 -27.39
C LYS A 406 -6.34 5.82 -28.50
N THR A 407 -6.61 6.20 -29.73
CA THR A 407 -5.87 5.74 -30.91
C THR A 407 -5.01 6.88 -31.46
N LEU A 408 -3.72 6.60 -31.68
CA LEU A 408 -2.76 7.48 -32.35
C LEU A 408 -2.47 6.92 -33.75
N PRO A 409 -2.14 7.79 -34.73
CA PRO A 409 -1.98 7.34 -36.11
C PRO A 409 -0.81 6.39 -36.32
N LEU A 410 0.23 6.50 -35.48
CA LEU A 410 1.47 5.75 -35.58
C LEU A 410 2.05 5.50 -34.18
N ALA A 411 2.79 4.42 -34.02
CA ALA A 411 3.79 4.25 -32.98
C ALA A 411 4.97 3.43 -33.48
N TYR A 412 6.08 3.58 -32.79
CA TYR A 412 7.23 2.69 -32.90
C TYR A 412 7.17 1.72 -31.73
N LYS A 413 7.46 0.46 -32.01
CA LYS A 413 7.58 -0.60 -31.03
C LYS A 413 8.97 -1.22 -31.13
N VAL A 414 9.63 -1.38 -29.98
CA VAL A 414 10.81 -2.21 -29.86
C VAL A 414 10.52 -3.39 -28.95
N CYS A 415 10.89 -4.59 -29.40
CA CYS A 415 11.02 -5.77 -28.57
C CYS A 415 12.51 -6.08 -28.40
N TYR A 416 12.98 -6.32 -27.18
CA TYR A 416 14.37 -6.71 -26.93
C TYR A 416 14.46 -7.66 -25.75
N ARG A 417 15.58 -8.38 -25.64
CA ARG A 417 15.86 -9.21 -24.46
C ARG A 417 16.73 -8.42 -23.49
N ALA A 418 16.44 -8.55 -22.20
CA ALA A 418 17.18 -7.88 -21.15
C ALA A 418 17.55 -8.87 -20.03
N ARG A 419 18.62 -8.55 -19.30
CA ARG A 419 19.00 -9.23 -18.06
C ARG A 419 18.74 -8.30 -16.88
N GLN A 420 18.40 -8.88 -15.74
CA GLN A 420 18.28 -8.09 -14.52
C GLN A 420 19.63 -7.44 -14.17
N ASN A 421 19.63 -6.14 -13.93
CA ASN A 421 20.79 -5.44 -13.42
C ASN A 421 20.89 -5.66 -11.90
N ASN A 422 21.58 -6.73 -11.48
CA ASN A 422 21.80 -7.06 -10.06
C ASN A 422 22.81 -6.13 -9.37
N TYR A 423 23.06 -4.93 -9.90
CA TYR A 423 23.91 -3.94 -9.25
C TYR A 423 23.19 -3.37 -8.03
N PHE A 424 23.41 -4.01 -6.88
CA PHE A 424 23.12 -3.42 -5.59
C PHE A 424 24.08 -2.25 -5.38
N ILE A 425 23.53 -1.08 -5.06
CA ILE A 425 24.32 0.07 -4.60
C ILE A 425 25.12 -0.40 -3.40
N ASN A 426 26.42 -0.54 -3.56
CA ASN A 426 27.32 -0.80 -2.44
C ASN A 426 28.29 0.39 -2.32
N ALA A 427 29.03 0.43 -1.20
CA ALA A 427 29.98 1.49 -0.90
C ALA A 427 31.11 1.64 -1.94
N ASN A 428 31.20 0.76 -2.95
CA ASN A 428 32.19 0.79 -4.01
C ASN A 428 31.61 1.27 -5.36
N THR A 429 30.41 1.84 -5.39
CA THR A 429 29.83 2.41 -6.61
C THR A 429 30.66 3.62 -7.06
N SER A 430 31.05 3.68 -8.33
CA SER A 430 31.84 4.81 -8.86
C SER A 430 31.02 6.11 -8.83
N PRO A 431 31.60 7.25 -8.45
CA PRO A 431 30.95 8.56 -8.53
C PRO A 431 30.43 8.91 -9.94
N GLU A 432 31.11 8.43 -11.00
CA GLU A 432 30.66 8.63 -12.39
C GLU A 432 29.34 7.90 -12.66
N TRP A 433 29.18 6.71 -12.09
CA TRP A 433 27.96 5.92 -12.23
C TRP A 433 26.80 6.56 -11.46
N GLU A 434 27.06 7.06 -10.25
CA GLU A 434 26.05 7.79 -9.47
C GLU A 434 25.58 9.05 -10.18
N ALA A 435 26.50 9.82 -10.77
CA ALA A 435 26.17 11.01 -11.55
C ALA A 435 25.30 10.66 -12.79
N ALA A 436 25.70 9.63 -13.55
CA ALA A 436 24.93 9.16 -14.71
C ALA A 436 23.53 8.68 -14.31
N ARG A 437 23.42 7.95 -13.19
CA ARG A 437 22.13 7.49 -12.66
C ARG A 437 21.24 8.66 -12.25
N SER A 438 21.77 9.63 -11.51
CA SER A 438 21.01 10.81 -11.10
C SER A 438 20.50 11.59 -12.30
N GLN A 439 21.33 11.77 -13.33
CA GLN A 439 20.94 12.45 -14.56
C GLN A 439 19.89 11.65 -15.36
N ALA A 440 19.98 10.32 -15.35
CA ALA A 440 18.96 9.44 -15.94
C ALA A 440 17.61 9.54 -15.21
N TYR A 441 17.60 9.55 -13.86
CA TYR A 441 16.37 9.71 -13.09
C TYR A 441 15.75 11.10 -13.24
N GLU A 442 16.57 12.16 -13.28
CA GLU A 442 16.08 13.53 -13.52
C GLU A 442 15.39 13.63 -14.89
N TRP A 443 16.04 13.13 -15.94
CA TRP A 443 15.43 13.05 -17.26
C TRP A 443 14.15 12.20 -17.27
N PHE A 444 14.19 11.03 -16.62
CA PHE A 444 13.07 10.11 -16.57
C PHE A 444 11.86 10.70 -15.85
N SER A 445 12.07 11.37 -14.71
CA SER A 445 11.03 12.09 -13.99
C SER A 445 10.39 13.16 -14.86
N GLY A 446 11.18 13.85 -15.68
CA GLY A 446 10.67 14.84 -16.63
C GLY A 446 9.75 14.26 -17.71
N ILE A 447 9.98 13.04 -18.20
CA ILE A 447 9.08 12.39 -19.17
C ILE A 447 7.87 11.72 -18.51
N GLN A 448 7.95 11.36 -17.21
CA GLN A 448 6.79 10.87 -16.47
C GLN A 448 5.71 11.96 -16.30
N GLN A 449 6.09 13.23 -16.38
CA GLN A 449 5.19 14.38 -16.47
C GLN A 449 4.72 14.64 -17.91
N TRP A 450 4.22 13.60 -18.58
CA TRP A 450 3.78 13.69 -19.98
C TRP A 450 2.43 14.42 -20.15
N TYR A 451 1.89 15.02 -19.09
CA TYR A 451 0.72 15.91 -19.11
C TYR A 451 0.86 16.97 -18.01
N THR A 452 0.09 18.05 -18.12
CA THR A 452 0.10 19.15 -17.15
C THR A 452 -1.12 19.03 -16.24
N GLU A 453 -0.91 18.96 -14.93
CA GLU A 453 -2.03 19.00 -13.99
C GLU A 453 -2.75 20.35 -14.07
N PRO A 454 -4.08 20.36 -14.26
CA PRO A 454 -4.86 21.59 -14.29
C PRO A 454 -4.80 22.30 -12.93
N GLN A 455 -4.67 23.62 -12.98
CA GLN A 455 -4.78 24.47 -11.80
C GLN A 455 -6.27 24.73 -11.52
N PHE A 456 -6.74 24.38 -10.33
CA PHE A 456 -8.07 24.73 -9.85
C PHE A 456 -7.91 25.92 -8.89
N GLU A 457 -8.37 27.10 -9.32
CA GLU A 457 -8.32 28.34 -8.53
C GLU A 457 -9.29 28.36 -7.35
#